data_AF-A0A1Q3WM43-F1
#
_entry.id   AF-A0A1Q3WM43-F1
#
_cell.length_a   1.000
_cell.length_b   1.000
_cell.length_c   1.000
_cell.angle_alpha   90.00
_cell.angle_beta   90.00
_cell.angle_gamma   90.00
#
_symmetry.space_group_name_H-M   'P 1'
#
loop_
_entity.id
_entity.type
_entity.pdbx_description
1 polymer ?
#
loop_
_entity_poly.entity_id
_entity_poly.type
_entity_poly.pdbx_seq_one_letter_code
_entity_poly.pdbx_strand_id
1 'polypeptide(L)'
;MPNGTAVGTIAYTTGASGFGQCLNLAATGNVTISGAAIGNTSTGQTVEGRFKTTAFGNPVSIMVGGNGWYVGFNNQGKVQFAWNALTQNYITPSALNDGNWHTFALVWNTSAQVLCFVDGVLLSTAASGTIGPALSDIGTYGNNSIYRFTGQLDEIRWSTVAQYTTNYTPVSTPFANTNTGQASLWHLDGDLTDSNVVSVALSAGTLTRSINNLTSQKITSSAASGGTAPYNYQFQRAADVSGSAGTYSNIGSNTSTANITDTGLTNNTKYWYRCLVTDNVGVTATSTAIQVTTKNPNAYYLGFIGNSITQGYQLSSGQEPPTALKRMLSSWAGTYREVVIVNAAIFGSTSSQWVPGQANYTNALAAFQAAGVDDVFIMLATNDAPNSISLSTSTSNMTSIVNGLVGSGYKVFLNYDPYPNDGRSTTNQNLIVSFDAMLDTLCNGTTVIQGDKGAYTIFQQNVQAYSNGTANSYYQGDGLHPNGFGAEILANLWFYPWARFRNIIQAGITGGIAY
;
A
#
# COMPACT_ATOMS: atom_id res chain seq x y z
N MET A 1 3.85 -1.52 27.85
CA MET A 1 3.24 -2.72 27.23
C MET A 1 2.35 -2.23 26.10
N PRO A 2 2.44 -2.77 24.88
CA PRO A 2 1.71 -2.30 23.70
C PRO A 2 0.21 -2.02 23.90
N ASN A 3 -0.46 -2.67 24.86
CA ASN A 3 -1.86 -2.41 25.22
C ASN A 3 -2.13 -2.17 26.72
N GLY A 4 -1.11 -1.94 27.55
CA GLY A 4 -1.27 -1.84 29.01
C GLY A 4 -0.44 -0.74 29.68
N THR A 5 -1.04 0.00 30.61
CA THR A 5 -0.39 1.03 31.44
C THR A 5 -0.25 0.54 32.87
N ALA A 6 0.97 0.54 33.39
CA ALA A 6 1.25 0.27 34.79
C ALA A 6 0.74 1.41 35.67
N VAL A 7 0.03 1.08 36.76
CA VAL A 7 -0.50 2.04 37.73
C VAL A 7 -0.02 1.64 39.11
N GLY A 8 0.58 2.58 39.86
CA GLY A 8 1.12 2.33 41.19
C GLY A 8 2.46 1.58 41.20
N THR A 9 2.79 0.95 42.32
CA THR A 9 4.06 0.24 42.51
C THR A 9 3.99 -1.15 41.90
N ILE A 10 4.64 -1.33 40.75
CA ILE A 10 4.86 -2.64 40.12
C ILE A 10 6.36 -2.93 40.04
N ALA A 11 6.72 -4.21 40.14
CA ALA A 11 8.07 -4.69 39.92
C ALA A 11 8.04 -5.97 39.07
N TYR A 12 9.18 -6.33 38.48
CA TYR A 12 9.35 -7.60 37.79
C TYR A 12 10.36 -8.45 38.57
N THR A 13 10.06 -9.74 38.77
CA THR A 13 10.94 -10.65 39.51
C THR A 13 11.49 -11.71 38.57
N THR A 14 12.81 -11.80 38.45
CA THR A 14 13.52 -12.80 37.63
C THR A 14 13.42 -14.20 38.23
N GLY A 15 13.13 -15.20 37.39
CA GLY A 15 13.21 -16.62 37.74
C GLY A 15 12.09 -17.14 38.64
N ALA A 16 11.05 -16.35 38.88
CA ALA A 16 10.06 -16.64 39.91
C ALA A 16 9.04 -17.73 39.53
N SER A 17 8.70 -17.89 38.24
CA SER A 17 7.70 -18.85 37.71
C SER A 17 8.28 -20.08 37.03
N GLY A 18 9.60 -20.12 36.82
CA GLY A 18 10.24 -21.07 35.91
C GLY A 18 10.16 -20.68 34.43
N PHE A 19 9.53 -19.55 34.10
CA PHE A 19 9.25 -19.11 32.71
C PHE A 19 9.87 -17.77 32.31
N GLY A 20 10.62 -17.12 33.21
CA GLY A 20 11.25 -15.83 32.92
C GLY A 20 11.09 -14.86 34.08
N GLN A 21 10.90 -13.58 33.76
CA GLN A 21 10.43 -12.60 34.74
C GLN A 21 8.90 -12.71 34.87
N CYS A 22 8.35 -12.34 36.02
CA CYS A 22 6.90 -12.22 36.20
C CYS A 22 6.55 -10.88 36.84
N LEU A 23 5.30 -10.45 36.68
CA LEU A 23 4.80 -9.23 37.30
C LEU A 23 4.58 -9.47 38.78
N ASN A 24 5.21 -8.65 39.61
CA ASN A 24 5.06 -8.64 41.06
C ASN A 24 4.30 -7.37 41.47
N LEU A 25 3.09 -7.57 41.98
CA LEU A 25 2.19 -6.51 42.42
C LEU A 25 2.25 -6.34 43.93
N ALA A 26 2.52 -5.12 44.38
CA ALA A 26 2.26 -4.69 45.75
C ALA A 26 0.78 -4.29 45.89
N ALA A 27 0.30 -4.08 47.12
CA ALA A 27 -1.09 -3.70 47.42
C ALA A 27 -1.57 -2.38 46.76
N THR A 28 -0.69 -1.64 46.09
CA THR A 28 -0.97 -0.41 45.35
C THR A 28 -0.79 -0.52 43.83
N GLY A 29 -0.28 -1.64 43.31
CA GLY A 29 0.05 -1.83 41.90
C GLY A 29 -1.04 -2.52 41.09
N ASN A 30 -1.24 -2.12 39.82
CA ASN A 30 -2.05 -2.84 38.83
C ASN A 30 -1.59 -2.52 37.39
N VAL A 31 -2.10 -3.27 36.41
CA VAL A 31 -1.92 -3.01 34.98
C VAL A 31 -3.28 -2.77 34.34
N THR A 32 -3.50 -1.58 33.81
CA THR A 32 -4.75 -1.23 33.09
C THR A 32 -4.58 -1.54 31.62
N ILE A 33 -5.49 -2.36 31.06
CA ILE A 33 -5.44 -2.82 29.66
C ILE A 33 -6.60 -2.18 28.91
N SER A 34 -6.45 -0.89 28.57
CA SER A 34 -7.52 -0.12 27.93
C SER A 34 -7.73 -0.56 26.48
N GLY A 35 -8.96 -0.95 26.13
CA GLY A 35 -9.38 -1.16 24.74
C GLY A 35 -9.13 -2.55 24.14
N ALA A 36 -8.63 -3.53 24.93
CA ALA A 36 -8.53 -4.91 24.46
C ALA A 36 -9.93 -5.53 24.33
N ALA A 37 -10.43 -5.63 23.09
CA ALA A 37 -11.72 -6.24 22.81
C ALA A 37 -11.68 -7.73 23.14
N ILE A 38 -12.51 -8.16 24.10
CA ILE A 38 -12.79 -9.57 24.36
C ILE A 38 -14.19 -9.89 23.86
N GLY A 39 -14.41 -11.10 23.37
CA GLY A 39 -15.62 -11.44 22.62
C GLY A 39 -16.91 -11.24 23.42
N ASN A 40 -17.91 -10.56 22.87
CA ASN A 40 -19.23 -10.36 23.47
C ASN A 40 -20.14 -11.58 23.23
N THR A 41 -19.74 -12.76 23.71
CA THR A 41 -20.48 -14.02 23.52
C THR A 41 -20.63 -14.78 24.84
N SER A 42 -21.58 -15.71 24.88
CA SER A 42 -21.82 -16.59 26.04
C SER A 42 -21.12 -17.96 25.92
N THR A 43 -20.41 -18.21 24.81
CA THR A 43 -19.86 -19.52 24.45
C THR A 43 -18.53 -19.44 23.71
N GLY A 44 -17.73 -20.49 23.85
CA GLY A 44 -16.55 -20.75 23.01
C GLY A 44 -15.37 -19.85 23.32
N GLN A 45 -15.02 -19.65 24.59
CA GLN A 45 -13.89 -18.78 24.97
C GLN A 45 -13.19 -19.29 26.22
N THR A 46 -11.92 -18.91 26.39
CA THR A 46 -11.11 -19.25 27.56
C THR A 46 -10.31 -18.05 28.04
N VAL A 47 -10.35 -17.83 29.36
CA VAL A 47 -9.42 -16.94 30.06
C VAL A 47 -8.62 -17.80 31.03
N GLU A 48 -7.30 -17.71 30.98
CA GLU A 48 -6.42 -18.53 31.80
C GLU A 48 -5.14 -17.79 32.15
N GLY A 49 -4.45 -18.28 33.18
CA GLY A 49 -3.13 -17.80 33.52
C GLY A 49 -2.60 -18.38 34.82
N ARG A 50 -1.57 -17.74 35.36
CA ARG A 50 -0.88 -18.21 36.56
C ARG A 50 -0.85 -17.14 37.64
N PHE A 51 -0.92 -17.57 38.88
CA PHE A 51 -0.76 -16.70 40.04
C PHE A 51 0.05 -17.38 41.14
N LYS A 52 0.66 -16.56 41.99
CA LYS A 52 1.29 -16.97 43.24
C LYS A 52 1.11 -15.87 44.28
N THR A 53 0.66 -16.21 45.47
CA THR A 53 0.47 -15.24 46.55
C THR A 53 0.56 -15.90 47.92
N THR A 54 0.94 -15.12 48.92
CA THR A 54 0.81 -15.42 50.36
C THR A 54 -0.11 -14.43 51.07
N ALA A 55 -0.63 -13.45 50.33
CA ALA A 55 -1.38 -12.33 50.89
C ALA A 55 -2.79 -12.73 51.32
N PHE A 56 -3.32 -11.99 52.30
CA PHE A 56 -4.71 -12.06 52.76
C PHE A 56 -5.37 -10.70 52.50
N GLY A 57 -6.57 -10.68 51.91
CA GLY A 57 -7.28 -9.43 51.63
C GLY A 57 -8.63 -9.62 50.96
N ASN A 58 -9.51 -8.63 51.12
CA ASN A 58 -10.88 -8.55 50.55
C ASN A 58 -10.88 -8.72 49.01
N PRO A 59 -12.02 -9.08 48.35
CA PRO A 59 -12.01 -9.79 47.08
C PRO A 59 -11.10 -9.17 46.03
N VAL A 60 -10.05 -9.90 45.70
CA VAL A 60 -8.91 -9.40 44.95
C VAL A 60 -9.00 -9.87 43.51
N SER A 61 -8.77 -9.04 42.49
CA SER A 61 -8.86 -9.52 41.10
C SER A 61 -7.50 -9.76 40.46
N ILE A 62 -7.29 -10.99 39.98
CA ILE A 62 -6.20 -11.33 39.06
C ILE A 62 -6.50 -10.69 37.69
N MET A 63 -7.74 -10.78 37.23
CA MET A 63 -8.19 -10.26 35.94
C MET A 63 -9.68 -9.94 35.95
N VAL A 64 -10.06 -8.85 35.30
CA VAL A 64 -11.46 -8.38 35.20
C VAL A 64 -11.79 -7.99 33.76
N GLY A 65 -13.02 -8.29 33.35
CA GLY A 65 -13.57 -7.77 32.09
C GLY A 65 -15.00 -7.25 32.21
N GLY A 66 -15.52 -6.80 31.07
CA GLY A 66 -16.80 -6.13 30.95
C GLY A 66 -17.96 -7.00 31.45
N ASN A 67 -19.08 -6.36 31.81
CA ASN A 67 -20.22 -7.01 32.48
C ASN A 67 -19.87 -7.71 33.82
N GLY A 68 -18.75 -7.33 34.44
CA GLY A 68 -18.43 -7.67 35.84
C GLY A 68 -18.07 -9.13 36.08
N TRP A 69 -17.40 -9.79 35.13
CA TRP A 69 -16.76 -11.08 35.42
C TRP A 69 -15.35 -10.86 35.97
N TYR A 70 -14.89 -11.73 36.86
CA TYR A 70 -13.51 -11.70 37.34
C TYR A 70 -13.01 -13.07 37.79
N VAL A 71 -11.68 -13.21 37.79
CA VAL A 71 -10.98 -14.27 38.52
C VAL A 71 -10.16 -13.60 39.62
N GLY A 72 -10.21 -14.14 40.82
CA GLY A 72 -9.69 -13.46 41.98
C GLY A 72 -9.54 -14.32 43.22
N PHE A 73 -9.36 -13.67 44.37
CA PHE A 73 -9.28 -14.29 45.69
C PHE A 73 -10.33 -13.72 46.63
N ASN A 74 -10.87 -14.52 47.53
CA ASN A 74 -11.70 -14.02 48.62
C ASN A 74 -10.85 -13.72 49.89
N ASN A 75 -11.50 -13.22 50.94
CA ASN A 75 -10.86 -12.91 52.22
C ASN A 75 -10.35 -14.13 53.01
N GLN A 76 -10.51 -15.35 52.49
CA GLN A 76 -10.01 -16.60 53.07
C GLN A 76 -8.84 -17.19 52.27
N GLY A 77 -8.31 -16.47 51.28
CA GLY A 77 -7.23 -16.96 50.42
C GLY A 77 -7.68 -18.02 49.41
N LYS A 78 -8.99 -18.17 49.16
CA LYS A 78 -9.56 -19.08 48.17
C LYS A 78 -9.74 -18.38 46.84
N VAL A 79 -9.52 -19.09 45.75
CA VAL A 79 -9.76 -18.53 44.41
C VAL A 79 -11.27 -18.43 44.19
N GLN A 80 -11.69 -17.28 43.67
CA GLN A 80 -13.06 -16.98 43.33
C GLN A 80 -13.15 -16.70 41.83
N PHE A 81 -14.08 -17.40 41.18
CA PHE A 81 -14.50 -17.15 39.81
C PHE A 81 -15.89 -16.53 39.86
N ALA A 82 -16.10 -15.46 39.11
CA ALA A 82 -17.36 -14.73 39.07
C ALA A 82 -17.74 -14.39 37.63
N TRP A 83 -19.01 -14.56 37.28
CA TRP A 83 -19.55 -14.20 35.97
C TRP A 83 -20.99 -13.68 36.09
N ASN A 84 -21.49 -13.03 35.04
CA ASN A 84 -22.85 -12.46 34.97
C ASN A 84 -23.13 -11.39 36.05
N ALA A 85 -22.44 -10.23 35.95
CA ALA A 85 -22.55 -9.13 36.90
C ALA A 85 -22.39 -9.56 38.38
N LEU A 86 -21.48 -10.51 38.63
CA LEU A 86 -21.15 -11.06 39.95
C LEU A 86 -22.25 -11.91 40.61
N THR A 87 -23.36 -12.20 39.91
CA THR A 87 -24.49 -12.94 40.49
C THR A 87 -24.24 -14.45 40.58
N GLN A 88 -23.33 -14.99 39.77
CA GLN A 88 -22.91 -16.39 39.81
C GLN A 88 -21.42 -16.47 40.12
N ASN A 89 -21.09 -17.18 41.19
CA ASN A 89 -19.72 -17.30 41.66
C ASN A 89 -19.40 -18.74 42.07
N TYR A 90 -18.16 -19.16 41.83
CA TYR A 90 -17.57 -20.35 42.42
C TYR A 90 -16.37 -19.97 43.28
N ILE A 91 -16.24 -20.58 44.45
CA ILE A 91 -15.12 -20.39 45.37
C ILE A 91 -14.47 -21.75 45.59
N THR A 92 -13.14 -21.83 45.48
CA THR A 92 -12.41 -23.08 45.68
C THR A 92 -12.62 -23.65 47.09
N PRO A 93 -12.64 -24.99 47.27
CA PRO A 93 -12.83 -25.59 48.59
C PRO A 93 -11.69 -25.24 49.56
N SER A 94 -10.46 -25.19 49.03
CA SER A 94 -9.23 -24.92 49.77
C SER A 94 -8.64 -23.55 49.42
N ALA A 95 -7.92 -22.98 50.37
CA ALA A 95 -7.11 -21.79 50.15
C ALA A 95 -5.89 -22.12 49.27
N LEU A 96 -5.49 -21.18 48.43
CA LEU A 96 -4.40 -21.30 47.43
C LEU A 96 -3.44 -20.10 47.52
N ASN A 97 -3.38 -19.47 48.70
CA ASN A 97 -2.41 -18.44 49.05
C ASN A 97 -1.23 -19.05 49.83
N ASP A 98 -0.74 -20.20 49.38
CA ASP A 98 0.29 -21.00 50.03
C ASP A 98 1.72 -20.61 49.59
N GLY A 99 1.84 -19.60 48.73
CA GLY A 99 3.11 -19.17 48.16
C GLY A 99 3.64 -20.06 47.03
N ASN A 100 2.86 -21.01 46.52
CA ASN A 100 3.19 -21.78 45.32
C ASN A 100 2.52 -21.18 44.08
N TRP A 101 3.00 -21.59 42.90
CA TRP A 101 2.36 -21.24 41.64
C TRP A 101 1.18 -22.17 41.37
N HIS A 102 0.06 -21.55 41.05
CA HIS A 102 -1.14 -22.23 40.61
C HIS A 102 -1.57 -21.71 39.24
N THR A 103 -2.32 -22.53 38.52
CA THR A 103 -2.95 -22.16 37.25
C THR A 103 -4.46 -22.06 37.43
N PHE A 104 -5.08 -21.16 36.68
CA PHE A 104 -6.53 -21.07 36.58
C PHE A 104 -6.97 -21.08 35.13
N ALA A 105 -8.16 -21.63 34.88
CA ALA A 105 -8.86 -21.40 33.62
C ALA A 105 -10.36 -21.22 33.88
N LEU A 106 -10.92 -20.19 33.26
CA LEU A 106 -12.35 -19.95 33.18
C LEU A 106 -12.78 -20.13 31.73
N VAL A 107 -13.55 -21.18 31.46
CA VAL A 107 -13.90 -21.59 30.11
C VAL A 107 -15.40 -21.46 29.88
N TRP A 108 -15.79 -20.64 28.92
CA TRP A 108 -17.13 -20.64 28.36
C TRP A 108 -17.18 -21.72 27.29
N ASN A 109 -17.78 -22.86 27.60
CA ASN A 109 -17.89 -23.96 26.63
C ASN A 109 -18.91 -23.62 25.52
N THR A 110 -19.01 -24.50 24.53
CA THR A 110 -19.94 -24.33 23.40
C THR A 110 -21.41 -24.58 23.78
N SER A 111 -21.67 -25.10 24.98
CA SER A 111 -23.01 -25.44 25.50
C SER A 111 -23.57 -24.40 26.47
N ALA A 112 -23.03 -23.17 26.44
CA ALA A 112 -23.42 -22.08 27.34
C ALA A 112 -23.25 -22.42 28.84
N GLN A 113 -22.14 -23.09 29.17
CA GLN A 113 -21.71 -23.32 30.53
C GLN A 113 -20.34 -22.68 30.79
N VAL A 114 -20.12 -22.28 32.04
CA VAL A 114 -18.82 -21.86 32.56
C VAL A 114 -18.21 -23.00 33.33
N LEU A 115 -17.00 -23.39 32.93
CA LEU A 115 -16.17 -24.39 33.59
C LEU A 115 -15.04 -23.67 34.32
N CYS A 116 -14.90 -23.95 35.62
CA CYS A 116 -13.85 -23.36 36.45
C CYS A 116 -12.78 -24.41 36.75
N PHE A 117 -11.55 -24.14 36.35
CA PHE A 117 -10.41 -25.02 36.57
C PHE A 117 -9.37 -24.33 37.46
N VAL A 118 -8.77 -25.13 38.34
CA VAL A 118 -7.53 -24.78 39.04
C VAL A 118 -6.58 -25.97 38.93
N ASP A 119 -5.32 -25.69 38.59
CA ASP A 119 -4.28 -26.72 38.44
C ASP A 119 -4.70 -27.87 37.51
N GLY A 120 -5.49 -27.53 36.48
CA GLY A 120 -5.99 -28.49 35.50
C GLY A 120 -7.18 -29.34 35.96
N VAL A 121 -7.64 -29.17 37.20
CA VAL A 121 -8.78 -29.91 37.75
C VAL A 121 -10.07 -29.10 37.59
N LEU A 122 -11.11 -29.70 37.01
CA LEU A 122 -12.45 -29.12 36.91
C LEU A 122 -13.10 -29.08 38.29
N LEU A 123 -13.37 -27.88 38.79
CA LEU A 123 -13.93 -27.66 40.11
C LEU A 123 -15.43 -27.32 40.09
N SER A 124 -15.92 -26.69 39.00
CA SER A 124 -17.30 -26.27 38.90
C SER A 124 -17.78 -26.22 37.45
N THR A 125 -19.07 -26.48 37.26
CA THR A 125 -19.81 -26.29 36.02
C THR A 125 -21.11 -25.56 36.34
N ALA A 126 -21.35 -24.44 35.66
CA ALA A 126 -22.54 -23.61 35.89
C ALA A 126 -23.06 -23.03 34.57
N ALA A 127 -24.29 -22.51 34.56
CA ALA A 127 -24.83 -21.81 33.41
C ALA A 127 -24.01 -20.54 33.11
N SER A 128 -23.75 -20.26 31.83
CA SER A 128 -23.02 -19.05 31.45
C SER A 128 -23.93 -17.83 31.28
N GLY A 129 -23.35 -16.65 31.51
CA GLY A 129 -23.88 -15.37 31.06
C GLY A 129 -22.94 -14.74 30.03
N THR A 130 -23.42 -13.72 29.33
CA THR A 130 -22.62 -12.96 28.35
C THR A 130 -21.49 -12.19 29.04
N ILE A 131 -20.25 -12.38 28.59
CA ILE A 131 -19.13 -11.52 29.02
C ILE A 131 -19.16 -10.20 28.26
N GLY A 132 -18.82 -9.10 28.93
CA GLY A 132 -18.77 -7.80 28.27
C GLY A 132 -17.58 -7.65 27.34
N PRO A 133 -17.60 -6.63 26.47
CA PRO A 133 -16.78 -6.58 25.25
C PRO A 133 -15.30 -6.22 25.47
N ALA A 134 -14.83 -6.00 26.70
CA ALA A 134 -13.48 -5.50 26.95
C ALA A 134 -12.88 -6.05 28.25
N LEU A 135 -11.57 -6.31 28.26
CA LEU A 135 -10.83 -6.40 29.51
C LEU A 135 -10.66 -5.02 30.11
N SER A 136 -10.72 -4.91 31.43
CA SER A 136 -10.52 -3.64 32.12
C SER A 136 -9.11 -3.57 32.71
N ASP A 137 -8.73 -4.55 33.53
CA ASP A 137 -7.50 -4.51 34.32
C ASP A 137 -6.97 -5.91 34.66
N ILE A 138 -5.65 -6.01 34.81
CA ILE A 138 -4.95 -7.11 35.47
C ILE A 138 -4.46 -6.62 36.83
N GLY A 139 -4.76 -7.39 37.88
CA GLY A 139 -4.35 -7.08 39.25
C GLY A 139 -5.25 -6.10 40.02
N THR A 140 -6.39 -5.68 39.49
CA THR A 140 -7.39 -4.89 40.25
C THR A 140 -8.81 -5.09 39.72
N TYR A 141 -9.82 -4.80 40.54
CA TYR A 141 -11.22 -4.69 40.12
C TYR A 141 -11.62 -3.23 39.88
N GLY A 142 -11.74 -2.85 38.60
CA GLY A 142 -12.34 -1.58 38.15
C GLY A 142 -11.76 -0.34 38.83
N ASN A 143 -10.46 -0.08 38.64
CA ASN A 143 -9.68 1.02 39.25
C ASN A 143 -9.99 1.35 40.73
N ASN A 144 -10.55 0.39 41.48
CA ASN A 144 -10.98 0.61 42.85
C ASN A 144 -9.83 0.26 43.77
N SER A 145 -9.46 1.21 44.62
CA SER A 145 -8.27 1.10 45.47
C SER A 145 -8.30 -0.03 46.50
N ILE A 146 -9.44 -0.71 46.64
CA ILE A 146 -9.74 -1.69 47.69
C ILE A 146 -9.60 -3.15 47.19
N TYR A 147 -9.56 -3.40 45.87
CA TYR A 147 -9.62 -4.75 45.28
C TYR A 147 -8.34 -5.17 44.52
N ARG A 148 -7.15 -4.83 45.05
CA ARG A 148 -5.85 -4.99 44.37
C ARG A 148 -5.11 -6.28 44.69
N PHE A 149 -4.66 -6.98 43.64
CA PHE A 149 -3.84 -8.19 43.75
C PHE A 149 -2.48 -7.88 44.35
N THR A 150 -2.17 -8.59 45.43
CA THR A 150 -0.83 -8.61 46.00
C THR A 150 -0.25 -10.00 45.78
N GLY A 151 0.81 -10.08 45.00
CA GLY A 151 1.40 -11.34 44.59
C GLY A 151 2.01 -11.26 43.19
N GLN A 152 2.33 -12.44 42.66
CA GLN A 152 2.96 -12.59 41.36
C GLN A 152 1.95 -13.12 40.33
N LEU A 153 1.96 -12.54 39.13
CA LEU A 153 1.14 -12.94 37.99
C LEU A 153 2.03 -13.21 36.79
N ASP A 154 1.66 -14.22 36.01
CA ASP A 154 2.41 -14.64 34.82
C ASP A 154 1.47 -15.34 33.82
N GLU A 155 1.88 -15.36 32.55
CA GLU A 155 1.27 -16.15 31.47
C GLU A 155 -0.26 -15.97 31.36
N ILE A 156 -0.76 -14.74 31.32
CA ILE A 156 -2.20 -14.49 31.18
C ILE A 156 -2.59 -14.56 29.70
N ARG A 157 -3.59 -15.39 29.37
CA ARG A 157 -4.08 -15.59 28.00
C ARG A 157 -5.59 -15.45 27.88
N TRP A 158 -6.01 -14.87 26.76
CA TRP A 158 -7.39 -14.97 26.27
C TRP A 158 -7.45 -15.69 24.91
N SER A 159 -8.39 -16.61 24.80
CA SER A 159 -8.69 -17.37 23.59
C SER A 159 -10.16 -17.26 23.19
N THR A 160 -10.40 -17.15 21.89
CA THR A 160 -11.70 -17.17 21.19
C THR A 160 -12.26 -18.59 20.99
N VAL A 161 -11.71 -19.56 21.72
CA VAL A 161 -12.17 -20.95 21.73
C VAL A 161 -12.23 -21.47 23.16
N ALA A 162 -13.08 -22.47 23.39
CA ALA A 162 -13.10 -23.24 24.63
C ALA A 162 -11.94 -24.25 24.61
N GLN A 163 -10.85 -23.97 25.33
CA GLN A 163 -9.63 -24.78 25.31
C GLN A 163 -9.81 -26.11 26.04
N TYR A 164 -10.64 -26.12 27.09
CA TYR A 164 -10.79 -27.26 27.98
C TYR A 164 -12.26 -27.58 28.23
N THR A 165 -12.61 -28.85 28.15
CA THR A 165 -13.97 -29.36 28.45
C THR A 165 -13.97 -30.37 29.61
N THR A 166 -12.80 -30.84 30.02
CA THR A 166 -12.55 -31.81 31.11
C THR A 166 -11.21 -31.49 31.79
N ASN A 167 -10.85 -32.24 32.84
CA ASN A 167 -9.53 -32.12 33.47
C ASN A 167 -8.41 -32.18 32.42
N TYR A 168 -7.36 -31.38 32.63
CA TYR A 168 -6.20 -31.29 31.76
C TYR A 168 -4.91 -31.21 32.60
N THR A 169 -3.75 -31.43 31.97
CA THR A 169 -2.46 -31.22 32.62
C THR A 169 -1.98 -29.80 32.30
N PRO A 170 -1.78 -28.93 33.30
CA PRO A 170 -1.26 -27.59 33.05
C PRO A 170 0.11 -27.65 32.38
N VAL A 171 0.34 -26.77 31.40
CA VAL A 171 1.64 -26.71 30.72
C VAL A 171 2.73 -26.25 31.67
N SER A 172 3.85 -26.97 31.66
CA SER A 172 5.02 -26.68 32.50
C SER A 172 6.08 -25.83 31.77
N THR A 173 5.69 -25.14 30.71
CA THR A 173 6.52 -24.22 29.90
C THR A 173 5.78 -22.89 29.72
N PRO A 174 6.45 -21.80 29.29
CA PRO A 174 5.76 -20.54 28.95
C PRO A 174 4.67 -20.82 27.90
N PHE A 175 3.56 -20.06 27.90
CA PHE A 175 2.53 -20.25 26.88
C PHE A 175 3.12 -19.89 25.52
N ALA A 176 3.03 -20.81 24.57
CA ALA A 176 3.46 -20.53 23.21
C ALA A 176 2.52 -19.51 22.55
N ASN A 177 3.07 -18.70 21.66
CA ASN A 177 2.33 -17.73 20.84
C ASN A 177 1.49 -18.38 19.71
N THR A 178 1.29 -19.71 19.74
CA THR A 178 0.70 -20.51 18.66
C THR A 178 -0.56 -21.28 19.07
N ASN A 179 -1.13 -21.01 20.25
CA ASN A 179 -2.33 -21.73 20.68
C ASN A 179 -3.55 -21.40 19.77
N THR A 180 -4.33 -22.43 19.44
CA THR A 180 -5.55 -22.31 18.65
C THR A 180 -6.51 -21.30 19.28
N GLY A 181 -6.99 -20.35 18.46
CA GLY A 181 -7.91 -19.31 18.91
C GLY A 181 -7.32 -18.32 19.91
N GLN A 182 -6.01 -18.35 20.21
CA GLN A 182 -5.37 -17.32 21.03
C GLN A 182 -5.56 -15.95 20.39
N ALA A 183 -6.10 -15.02 21.18
CA ALA A 183 -6.35 -13.67 20.73
C ALA A 183 -5.52 -12.64 21.50
N SER A 184 -5.07 -12.97 22.72
CA SER A 184 -4.11 -12.16 23.48
C SER A 184 -3.32 -13.02 24.44
N LEU A 185 -2.04 -12.69 24.61
CA LEU A 185 -1.12 -13.31 25.56
C LEU A 185 -0.24 -12.22 26.18
N TRP A 186 -0.16 -12.24 27.51
CA TRP A 186 0.65 -11.35 28.33
C TRP A 186 1.58 -12.23 29.18
N HIS A 187 2.87 -12.19 28.89
CA HIS A 187 3.93 -12.86 29.63
C HIS A 187 4.28 -12.11 30.93
N LEU A 188 3.96 -10.81 31.00
CA LEU A 188 4.13 -9.99 32.20
C LEU A 188 5.58 -9.96 32.72
N ASP A 189 6.55 -10.05 31.82
CA ASP A 189 7.97 -10.19 32.12
C ASP A 189 8.75 -8.85 32.04
N GLY A 190 8.05 -7.75 31.78
CA GLY A 190 8.63 -6.40 31.81
C GLY A 190 9.50 -6.06 30.60
N ASP A 191 9.56 -6.93 29.60
CA ASP A 191 10.33 -6.71 28.37
C ASP A 191 9.59 -5.84 27.34
N LEU A 192 8.34 -5.44 27.65
CA LEU A 192 7.43 -4.65 26.83
C LEU A 192 6.93 -5.37 25.56
N THR A 193 7.12 -6.68 25.43
CA THR A 193 6.62 -7.51 24.32
C THR A 193 5.23 -8.10 24.58
N ASP A 194 4.69 -7.88 25.78
CA ASP A 194 3.32 -8.19 26.17
C ASP A 194 2.30 -7.68 25.15
N SER A 195 1.48 -8.60 24.61
CA SER A 195 0.55 -8.43 23.50
C SER A 195 1.17 -8.23 22.10
N ASN A 196 1.32 -9.34 21.37
CA ASN A 196 1.19 -9.38 19.91
C ASN A 196 0.97 -10.81 19.39
N VAL A 197 -0.29 -11.29 19.35
CA VAL A 197 -0.72 -12.25 18.33
C VAL A 197 -2.21 -12.03 18.00
N VAL A 198 -2.52 -10.95 17.31
CA VAL A 198 -3.26 -11.22 16.07
C VAL A 198 -2.16 -11.46 15.06
N SER A 199 -1.81 -12.72 14.79
CA SER A 199 -1.10 -13.03 13.56
C SER A 199 -2.07 -12.64 12.45
N VAL A 200 -2.02 -11.38 12.02
CA VAL A 200 -2.64 -11.00 10.76
C VAL A 200 -2.04 -11.95 9.76
N ALA A 201 -2.87 -12.73 9.08
CA ALA A 201 -2.41 -13.74 8.15
C ALA A 201 -1.41 -13.09 7.18
N LEU A 202 -0.27 -13.76 6.96
CA LEU A 202 0.71 -13.26 6.00
C LEU A 202 0.00 -13.03 4.66
N SER A 203 0.08 -11.80 4.17
CA SER A 203 -0.40 -11.42 2.85
C SER A 203 0.79 -11.03 2.01
N ALA A 204 0.91 -11.66 0.84
CA ALA A 204 1.83 -11.22 -0.18
C ALA A 204 1.42 -9.83 -0.72
N GLY A 205 2.39 -9.11 -1.26
CA GLY A 205 2.14 -7.83 -1.91
C GLY A 205 1.49 -7.96 -3.30
N THR A 206 1.13 -6.81 -3.86
CA THR A 206 0.61 -6.71 -5.23
C THR A 206 1.77 -6.59 -6.20
N LEU A 207 1.76 -7.41 -7.25
CA LEU A 207 2.77 -7.33 -8.30
C LEU A 207 2.46 -6.24 -9.32
N THR A 208 3.50 -5.55 -9.75
CA THR A 208 3.48 -4.61 -10.86
C THR A 208 4.69 -4.83 -11.76
N ARG A 209 4.50 -4.64 -13.07
CA ARG A 209 5.62 -4.54 -14.00
C ARG A 209 6.18 -3.12 -13.93
N SER A 210 7.44 -2.98 -13.54
CA SER A 210 8.13 -1.69 -13.44
C SER A 210 9.01 -1.38 -14.65
N ILE A 211 9.48 -2.38 -15.41
CA ILE A 211 10.21 -2.19 -16.67
C ILE A 211 9.75 -3.21 -17.70
N ASN A 212 9.48 -2.75 -18.92
CA ASN A 212 9.16 -3.59 -20.08
C ASN A 212 10.19 -3.46 -21.21
N ASN A 213 11.02 -4.49 -21.41
CA ASN A 213 11.98 -4.56 -22.52
C ASN A 213 11.70 -5.74 -23.46
N LEU A 214 12.47 -5.82 -24.54
CA LEU A 214 12.36 -6.89 -25.54
C LEU A 214 12.64 -8.27 -24.94
N THR A 215 13.66 -8.39 -24.09
CA THR A 215 14.15 -9.69 -23.57
C THR A 215 14.34 -9.69 -22.05
N SER A 216 13.89 -8.63 -21.38
CA SER A 216 13.91 -8.54 -19.92
C SER A 216 12.69 -7.82 -19.38
N GLN A 217 12.31 -8.15 -18.16
CA GLN A 217 11.20 -7.54 -17.44
C GLN A 217 11.63 -7.27 -16.00
N LYS A 218 11.26 -6.12 -15.46
CA LYS A 218 11.39 -5.87 -14.01
C LYS A 218 10.01 -5.97 -13.37
N ILE A 219 9.90 -6.86 -12.39
CA ILE A 219 8.66 -7.08 -11.63
C ILE A 219 8.93 -6.65 -10.19
N THR A 220 8.05 -5.84 -9.65
CA THR A 220 8.10 -5.35 -8.27
C THR A 220 6.86 -5.84 -7.54
N SER A 221 6.99 -6.12 -6.25
CA SER A 221 5.89 -6.34 -5.32
C SER A 221 5.79 -5.14 -4.39
N SER A 222 4.57 -4.74 -4.02
CA SER A 222 4.41 -3.97 -2.78
C SER A 222 4.93 -4.78 -1.58
N ALA A 223 5.23 -4.12 -0.47
CA ALA A 223 5.64 -4.82 0.74
C ALA A 223 4.57 -5.84 1.18
N ALA A 224 5.02 -7.01 1.63
CA ALA A 224 4.15 -7.95 2.32
C ALA A 224 3.71 -7.39 3.68
N SER A 225 2.58 -7.89 4.18
CA SER A 225 1.99 -7.48 5.46
C SER A 225 1.49 -8.70 6.25
N GLY A 226 1.26 -8.53 7.55
CA GLY A 226 0.96 -9.65 8.43
C GLY A 226 2.17 -10.58 8.63
N GLY A 227 1.95 -11.73 9.28
CA GLY A 227 3.03 -12.64 9.64
C GLY A 227 4.12 -11.99 10.50
N THR A 228 5.31 -12.59 10.50
CA THR A 228 6.47 -12.12 11.27
C THR A 228 7.58 -11.61 10.35
N ALA A 229 7.85 -10.31 10.33
CA ALA A 229 8.99 -9.76 9.60
C ALA A 229 10.35 -10.27 10.17
N PRO A 230 11.45 -10.25 9.39
CA PRO A 230 11.56 -9.85 7.97
C PRO A 230 10.95 -10.87 7.01
N TYR A 231 10.72 -10.44 5.75
CA TYR A 231 10.17 -11.28 4.70
C TYR A 231 11.21 -11.63 3.63
N ASN A 232 11.07 -12.81 3.03
CA ASN A 232 11.80 -13.26 1.87
C ASN A 232 10.84 -13.44 0.68
N TYR A 233 11.29 -13.09 -0.52
CA TYR A 233 10.50 -13.08 -1.74
C TYR A 233 11.12 -14.05 -2.76
N GLN A 234 10.34 -15.01 -3.25
CA GLN A 234 10.68 -15.88 -4.38
C GLN A 234 9.75 -15.55 -5.55
N PHE A 235 10.28 -14.84 -6.54
CA PHE A 235 9.54 -14.60 -7.77
C PHE A 235 9.57 -15.84 -8.66
N GLN A 236 8.44 -16.08 -9.33
CA GLN A 236 8.25 -17.21 -10.22
C GLN A 236 7.64 -16.75 -11.54
N ARG A 237 8.02 -17.43 -12.63
CA ARG A 237 7.50 -17.21 -13.99
C ARG A 237 6.88 -18.49 -14.54
N ALA A 238 5.78 -18.36 -15.27
CA ALA A 238 5.23 -19.40 -16.13
C ALA A 238 5.05 -18.85 -17.56
N ALA A 239 5.09 -19.74 -18.55
CA ALA A 239 4.65 -19.42 -19.90
C ALA A 239 3.12 -19.22 -19.93
N ASP A 240 2.63 -18.42 -20.87
CA ASP A 240 1.19 -18.35 -21.17
C ASP A 240 0.75 -19.60 -21.95
N VAL A 241 -0.34 -20.21 -21.50
CA VAL A 241 -1.00 -21.34 -22.14
C VAL A 241 -2.46 -20.95 -22.35
N SER A 242 -2.75 -20.41 -23.54
CA SER A 242 -4.09 -19.97 -23.94
C SER A 242 -4.73 -18.98 -22.97
N GLY A 243 -3.96 -17.99 -22.51
CA GLY A 243 -4.45 -16.96 -21.59
C GLY A 243 -4.49 -17.40 -20.12
N SER A 244 -3.89 -18.53 -19.77
CA SER A 244 -3.70 -18.99 -18.39
C SER A 244 -2.22 -19.28 -18.12
N ALA A 245 -1.83 -19.25 -16.84
CA ALA A 245 -0.46 -19.62 -16.46
C ALA A 245 -0.22 -21.13 -16.63
N GLY A 246 0.88 -21.49 -17.29
CA GLY A 246 1.41 -22.86 -17.24
C GLY A 246 2.11 -23.16 -15.91
N THR A 247 3.09 -24.07 -15.93
CA THR A 247 3.88 -24.42 -14.74
C THR A 247 4.83 -23.28 -14.35
N TYR A 248 4.73 -22.83 -13.10
CA TYR A 248 5.64 -21.84 -12.54
C TYR A 248 7.01 -22.42 -12.20
N SER A 249 8.06 -21.68 -12.55
CA SER A 249 9.45 -21.94 -12.19
C SER A 249 10.04 -20.75 -11.46
N ASN A 250 10.97 -20.98 -10.54
CA ASN A 250 11.66 -19.91 -9.80
C ASN A 250 12.52 -19.06 -10.75
N ILE A 251 12.49 -17.74 -10.55
CA ILE A 251 13.38 -16.79 -11.20
C ILE A 251 14.51 -16.49 -10.21
N GLY A 252 15.67 -17.11 -10.42
CA GLY A 252 16.77 -17.01 -9.45
C GLY A 252 16.40 -17.54 -8.06
N SER A 253 17.15 -17.11 -7.05
CA SER A 253 16.96 -17.49 -5.64
C SER A 253 16.06 -16.51 -4.88
N ASN A 254 15.60 -16.91 -3.70
CA ASN A 254 14.92 -16.01 -2.75
C ASN A 254 15.75 -14.74 -2.47
N THR A 255 15.07 -13.62 -2.31
CA THR A 255 15.68 -12.31 -2.03
C THR A 255 14.93 -11.59 -0.91
N SER A 256 15.63 -10.75 -0.14
CA SER A 256 15.00 -9.84 0.83
C SER A 256 14.39 -8.60 0.17
N THR A 257 14.62 -8.41 -1.12
CA THR A 257 14.11 -7.26 -1.88
C THR A 257 12.83 -7.65 -2.62
N ALA A 258 11.80 -6.80 -2.54
CA ALA A 258 10.51 -7.03 -3.19
C ALA A 258 10.52 -6.74 -4.71
N ASN A 259 11.58 -7.10 -5.44
CA ASN A 259 11.63 -7.03 -6.90
C ASN A 259 12.64 -8.00 -7.53
N ILE A 260 12.45 -8.27 -8.82
CA ILE A 260 13.41 -8.99 -9.68
C ILE A 260 13.59 -8.30 -11.03
N THR A 261 14.74 -8.56 -11.65
CA THR A 261 14.95 -8.35 -13.09
C THR A 261 15.07 -9.72 -13.74
N ASP A 262 14.08 -10.08 -14.52
CA ASP A 262 14.02 -11.34 -15.26
C ASP A 262 14.57 -11.13 -16.67
N THR A 263 15.49 -11.99 -17.12
CA THR A 263 16.23 -11.84 -18.38
C THR A 263 16.14 -13.10 -19.23
N GLY A 264 16.59 -13.03 -20.49
CA GLY A 264 16.55 -14.16 -21.42
C GLY A 264 15.15 -14.48 -21.94
N LEU A 265 14.23 -13.51 -21.89
CA LEU A 265 12.87 -13.66 -22.38
C LEU A 265 12.80 -13.52 -23.90
N THR A 266 11.78 -14.12 -24.50
CA THR A 266 11.45 -13.92 -25.92
C THR A 266 10.66 -12.64 -26.09
N ASN A 267 10.94 -11.86 -27.13
CA ASN A 267 10.20 -10.63 -27.43
C ASN A 267 8.78 -10.94 -27.91
N ASN A 268 7.85 -9.99 -27.69
CA ASN A 268 6.44 -10.12 -28.01
C ASN A 268 5.76 -11.41 -27.46
N THR A 269 6.18 -11.86 -26.28
CA THR A 269 5.71 -13.10 -25.66
C THR A 269 5.07 -12.82 -24.30
N LYS A 270 3.95 -13.50 -24.04
CA LYS A 270 3.22 -13.44 -22.77
C LYS A 270 3.83 -14.39 -21.73
N TYR A 271 4.00 -13.86 -20.53
CA TYR A 271 4.46 -14.59 -19.35
C TYR A 271 3.58 -14.25 -18.15
N TRP A 272 3.45 -15.20 -17.24
CA TRP A 272 2.77 -15.01 -15.97
C TRP A 272 3.80 -14.92 -14.85
N TYR A 273 3.65 -13.93 -13.98
CA TYR A 273 4.51 -13.73 -12.82
C TYR A 273 3.69 -13.84 -11.53
N ARG A 274 4.26 -14.49 -10.52
CA ARG A 274 3.77 -14.46 -9.13
C ARG A 274 4.94 -14.41 -8.17
N CYS A 275 4.68 -14.07 -6.92
CA CYS A 275 5.69 -14.05 -5.87
C CYS A 275 5.21 -14.89 -4.68
N LEU A 276 6.06 -15.81 -4.23
CA LEU A 276 5.90 -16.48 -2.96
C LEU A 276 6.65 -15.66 -1.90
N VAL A 277 5.95 -15.23 -0.87
CA VAL A 277 6.55 -14.54 0.27
C VAL A 277 6.63 -15.53 1.42
N THR A 278 7.76 -15.55 2.11
CA THR A 278 7.98 -16.33 3.33
C THR A 278 8.33 -15.37 4.45
N ASP A 279 7.65 -15.47 5.58
CA ASP A 279 7.97 -14.68 6.77
C ASP A 279 9.10 -15.33 7.60
N ASN A 280 9.52 -14.68 8.67
CA ASN A 280 10.66 -15.11 9.48
C ASN A 280 10.41 -16.40 10.27
N VAL A 281 9.15 -16.84 10.39
CA VAL A 281 8.77 -18.10 11.05
C VAL A 281 8.42 -19.19 10.05
N GLY A 282 8.57 -18.94 8.75
CA GLY A 282 8.39 -19.92 7.68
C GLY A 282 6.97 -20.01 7.12
N VAL A 283 6.05 -19.13 7.53
CA VAL A 283 4.71 -19.05 6.93
C VAL A 283 4.85 -18.49 5.52
N THR A 284 4.05 -19.01 4.58
CA THR A 284 4.09 -18.57 3.18
C THR A 284 2.76 -18.00 2.70
N ALA A 285 2.85 -17.01 1.81
CA ALA A 285 1.73 -16.44 1.09
C ALA A 285 2.10 -16.24 -0.38
N THR A 286 1.14 -16.41 -1.29
CA THR A 286 1.37 -16.22 -2.73
C THR A 286 0.64 -14.97 -3.21
N SER A 287 1.32 -14.12 -3.97
CA SER A 287 0.68 -12.97 -4.61
C SER A 287 -0.35 -13.42 -5.65
N THR A 288 -1.30 -12.54 -5.96
CA THR A 288 -2.05 -12.68 -7.22
C THR A 288 -1.07 -12.63 -8.38
N ALA A 289 -1.26 -13.50 -9.37
CA ALA A 289 -0.42 -13.53 -10.56
C ALA A 289 -0.78 -12.40 -11.54
N ILE A 290 0.22 -11.86 -12.24
CA ILE A 290 0.02 -10.89 -13.32
C ILE A 290 0.50 -11.46 -14.64
N GLN A 291 -0.21 -11.14 -15.73
CA GLN A 291 0.25 -11.42 -17.09
C GLN A 291 1.03 -10.22 -17.62
N VAL A 292 2.20 -10.47 -18.19
CA VAL A 292 3.08 -9.48 -18.79
C VAL A 292 3.43 -9.93 -20.19
N THR A 293 3.27 -9.04 -21.17
CA THR A 293 3.79 -9.24 -22.53
C THR A 293 5.10 -8.48 -22.65
N THR A 294 6.16 -9.15 -23.09
CA THR A 294 7.42 -8.48 -23.42
C THR A 294 7.24 -7.54 -24.61
N LYS A 295 8.10 -6.53 -24.68
CA LYS A 295 8.00 -5.50 -25.71
C LYS A 295 8.02 -6.10 -27.12
N ASN A 296 7.16 -5.60 -27.99
CA ASN A 296 7.08 -5.97 -29.40
C ASN A 296 8.06 -5.10 -30.21
N PRO A 297 9.10 -5.68 -30.85
CA PRO A 297 10.08 -4.89 -31.61
C PRO A 297 9.47 -4.21 -32.83
N ASN A 298 8.28 -4.64 -33.26
CA ASN A 298 7.58 -4.05 -34.39
C ASN A 298 6.57 -2.98 -33.98
N ALA A 299 6.40 -2.68 -32.68
CA ALA A 299 5.48 -1.65 -32.20
C ALA A 299 6.18 -0.31 -31.94
N TYR A 300 5.41 0.77 -31.86
CA TYR A 300 5.86 2.07 -31.40
C TYR A 300 5.39 2.33 -29.96
N TYR A 301 6.28 2.79 -29.09
CA TYR A 301 5.99 3.06 -27.69
C TYR A 301 6.28 4.53 -27.38
N LEU A 302 5.21 5.32 -27.26
CA LEU A 302 5.26 6.77 -27.19
C LEU A 302 4.77 7.27 -25.82
N GLY A 303 5.55 8.11 -25.17
CA GLY A 303 5.19 8.79 -23.92
C GLY A 303 4.89 10.27 -24.19
N PHE A 304 3.97 10.85 -23.43
CA PHE A 304 3.61 12.26 -23.55
C PHE A 304 3.66 12.92 -22.17
N ILE A 305 4.43 13.99 -22.08
CA ILE A 305 4.42 14.91 -20.95
C ILE A 305 3.84 16.23 -21.45
N GLY A 306 2.92 16.78 -20.68
CA GLY A 306 2.34 18.08 -20.99
C GLY A 306 1.34 18.54 -19.97
N ASN A 307 0.59 19.56 -20.33
CA ASN A 307 -0.45 20.13 -19.49
C ASN A 307 -1.86 19.74 -19.96
N SER A 308 -2.86 20.57 -19.66
CA SER A 308 -4.26 20.36 -20.04
C SER A 308 -4.49 20.18 -21.54
N ILE A 309 -3.62 20.74 -22.38
CA ILE A 309 -3.71 20.62 -23.84
C ILE A 309 -3.35 19.18 -24.28
N THR A 310 -2.18 18.68 -23.88
CA THR A 310 -1.76 17.29 -24.15
C THR A 310 -2.67 16.26 -23.47
N GLN A 311 -3.20 16.60 -22.29
CA GLN A 311 -4.15 15.75 -21.58
C GLN A 311 -5.47 15.60 -22.35
N GLY A 312 -5.87 16.59 -23.15
CA GLY A 312 -7.16 16.64 -23.82
C GLY A 312 -8.28 17.09 -22.89
N TYR A 313 -8.07 18.17 -22.14
CA TYR A 313 -9.07 18.73 -21.22
C TYR A 313 -10.44 18.87 -21.89
N GLN A 314 -11.49 18.36 -21.22
CA GLN A 314 -12.89 18.32 -21.68
C GLN A 314 -13.16 17.60 -23.01
N LEU A 315 -12.16 16.98 -23.63
CA LEU A 315 -12.40 16.12 -24.79
C LEU A 315 -12.99 14.78 -24.35
N SER A 316 -13.80 14.18 -25.23
CA SER A 316 -14.29 12.82 -24.98
C SER A 316 -13.13 11.83 -25.05
N SER A 317 -13.24 10.73 -24.31
CA SER A 317 -12.22 9.69 -24.32
C SER A 317 -11.91 9.25 -25.75
N GLY A 318 -10.63 9.27 -26.11
CA GLY A 318 -10.15 8.94 -27.44
C GLY A 318 -9.96 10.15 -28.35
N GLN A 319 -10.40 11.35 -28.00
CA GLN A 319 -10.17 12.56 -28.81
C GLN A 319 -8.90 13.32 -28.41
N GLU A 320 -8.20 12.90 -27.36
CA GLU A 320 -7.00 13.57 -26.86
C GLU A 320 -5.89 13.58 -27.93
N PRO A 321 -5.05 14.63 -28.01
CA PRO A 321 -4.03 14.72 -29.06
C PRO A 321 -3.10 13.48 -29.17
N PRO A 322 -2.62 12.87 -28.05
CA PRO A 322 -1.89 11.60 -28.14
C PRO A 322 -2.71 10.48 -28.78
N THR A 323 -3.98 10.32 -28.41
CA THR A 323 -4.84 9.28 -28.99
C THR A 323 -5.14 9.53 -30.47
N ALA A 324 -5.30 10.79 -30.86
CA ALA A 324 -5.40 11.17 -32.27
C ALA A 324 -4.13 10.79 -33.06
N LEU A 325 -2.94 11.03 -32.50
CA LEU A 325 -1.69 10.59 -33.12
C LEU A 325 -1.63 9.07 -33.28
N LYS A 326 -2.09 8.31 -32.28
CA LYS A 326 -2.20 6.85 -32.39
C LYS A 326 -3.11 6.42 -33.55
N ARG A 327 -4.27 7.06 -33.73
CA ARG A 327 -5.16 6.76 -34.86
C ARG A 327 -4.45 7.00 -36.18
N MET A 328 -3.80 8.15 -36.32
CA MET A 328 -3.07 8.50 -37.54
C MET A 328 -1.99 7.46 -37.87
N LEU A 329 -1.15 7.13 -36.89
CA LEU A 329 -0.09 6.12 -37.04
C LEU A 329 -0.64 4.75 -37.43
N SER A 330 -1.78 4.36 -36.85
CA SER A 330 -2.44 3.09 -37.14
C SER A 330 -3.07 3.06 -38.53
N SER A 331 -3.48 4.21 -39.06
CA SER A 331 -4.09 4.36 -40.40
C SER A 331 -3.09 4.64 -41.52
N TRP A 332 -1.82 4.97 -41.19
CA TRP A 332 -0.82 5.29 -42.19
C TRP A 332 -0.43 4.03 -42.99
N ALA A 333 -0.77 4.04 -44.28
CA ALA A 333 -0.52 2.95 -45.21
C ALA A 333 0.99 2.67 -45.32
N GLY A 334 1.44 1.57 -44.71
CA GLY A 334 2.85 1.13 -44.73
C GLY A 334 3.41 0.75 -43.36
N THR A 335 2.74 1.10 -42.27
CA THR A 335 3.23 0.85 -40.91
C THR A 335 2.17 0.27 -40.00
N TYR A 336 1.37 -0.72 -40.43
CA TYR A 336 0.44 -1.47 -39.56
C TYR A 336 1.21 -2.12 -38.41
N ARG A 337 1.45 -1.32 -37.37
CA ARG A 337 2.27 -1.57 -36.20
C ARG A 337 1.41 -1.18 -35.02
N GLU A 338 1.49 -1.98 -33.98
CA GLU A 338 0.88 -1.63 -32.71
C GLU A 338 1.48 -0.30 -32.22
N VAL A 339 0.64 0.60 -31.74
CA VAL A 339 1.05 1.86 -31.12
C VAL A 339 0.60 1.86 -29.67
N VAL A 340 1.57 1.88 -28.77
CA VAL A 340 1.36 1.99 -27.33
C VAL A 340 1.62 3.45 -26.95
N ILE A 341 0.64 4.05 -26.28
CA ILE A 341 0.71 5.43 -25.79
C ILE A 341 0.61 5.43 -24.28
N VAL A 342 1.47 6.24 -23.65
CA VAL A 342 1.35 6.65 -22.26
C VAL A 342 1.17 8.16 -22.23
N ASN A 343 -0.08 8.62 -22.03
CA ASN A 343 -0.35 10.03 -21.81
C ASN A 343 -0.21 10.34 -20.31
N ALA A 344 0.89 10.98 -19.93
CA ALA A 344 1.15 11.37 -18.54
C ALA A 344 0.79 12.84 -18.26
N ALA A 345 0.23 13.56 -19.24
CA ALA A 345 -0.03 14.98 -19.11
C ALA A 345 -0.99 15.33 -17.96
N ILE A 346 -0.70 16.43 -17.26
CA ILE A 346 -1.42 16.85 -16.05
C ILE A 346 -2.02 18.23 -16.25
N PHE A 347 -3.35 18.33 -16.08
CA PHE A 347 -4.11 19.58 -16.13
C PHE A 347 -3.44 20.71 -15.35
N GLY A 348 -3.33 21.90 -15.96
CA GLY A 348 -2.84 23.11 -15.31
C GLY A 348 -1.36 23.10 -14.93
N SER A 349 -0.61 22.04 -15.24
CA SER A 349 0.79 21.92 -14.82
C SER A 349 1.72 22.93 -15.50
N THR A 350 2.72 23.40 -14.75
CA THR A 350 3.84 24.24 -15.20
C THR A 350 5.15 23.44 -15.28
N SER A 351 6.17 23.96 -15.94
CA SER A 351 7.48 23.28 -16.07
C SER A 351 8.11 22.96 -14.71
N SER A 352 7.90 23.80 -13.68
CA SER A 352 8.47 23.59 -12.34
C SER A 352 7.98 22.30 -11.66
N GLN A 353 6.78 21.84 -11.99
CA GLN A 353 6.21 20.61 -11.42
C GLN A 353 6.70 19.34 -12.13
N TRP A 354 7.44 19.51 -13.23
CA TRP A 354 7.96 18.42 -14.06
C TRP A 354 9.47 18.22 -13.88
N VAL A 355 10.16 19.04 -13.09
CA VAL A 355 11.59 18.84 -12.81
C VAL A 355 11.83 17.48 -12.12
N PRO A 356 12.92 16.74 -12.43
CA PRO A 356 13.24 15.49 -11.75
C PRO A 356 13.17 15.58 -10.22
N GLY A 357 12.52 14.60 -9.60
CA GLY A 357 12.20 14.57 -8.16
C GLY A 357 10.80 15.09 -7.83
N GLN A 358 10.14 15.80 -8.74
CA GLN A 358 8.72 16.15 -8.60
C GLN A 358 7.80 14.97 -8.94
N ALA A 359 6.58 15.01 -8.40
CA ALA A 359 5.62 13.92 -8.53
C ALA A 359 5.24 13.64 -10.00
N ASN A 360 4.96 14.68 -10.80
CA ASN A 360 4.55 14.49 -12.20
C ASN A 360 5.65 13.77 -13.01
N TYR A 361 6.90 14.20 -12.86
CA TYR A 361 8.04 13.57 -13.51
C TYR A 361 8.24 12.13 -13.04
N THR A 362 8.23 11.90 -11.73
CA THR A 362 8.46 10.58 -11.14
C THR A 362 7.40 9.57 -11.60
N ASN A 363 6.14 9.99 -11.62
CA ASN A 363 5.02 9.16 -12.06
C ASN A 363 5.08 8.88 -13.57
N ALA A 364 5.38 9.89 -14.39
CA ALA A 364 5.52 9.72 -15.83
C ALA A 364 6.68 8.78 -16.18
N LEU A 365 7.84 8.96 -15.54
CA LEU A 365 9.01 8.10 -15.74
C LEU A 365 8.68 6.64 -15.39
N ALA A 366 8.03 6.39 -14.25
CA ALA A 366 7.61 5.04 -13.87
C ALA A 366 6.64 4.42 -14.88
N ALA A 367 5.66 5.19 -15.36
CA ALA A 367 4.70 4.74 -16.37
C ALA A 367 5.38 4.45 -17.72
N PHE A 368 6.32 5.29 -18.14
CA PHE A 368 7.11 5.11 -19.36
C PHE A 368 7.97 3.85 -19.30
N GLN A 369 8.65 3.60 -18.18
CA GLN A 369 9.43 2.38 -17.96
C GLN A 369 8.53 1.13 -17.97
N ALA A 370 7.39 1.18 -17.27
CA ALA A 370 6.45 0.06 -17.18
C ALA A 370 5.80 -0.29 -18.54
N ALA A 371 5.60 0.69 -19.41
CA ALA A 371 5.09 0.48 -20.77
C ALA A 371 6.19 0.10 -21.77
N GLY A 372 7.44 0.50 -21.51
CA GLY A 372 8.56 0.33 -22.43
C GLY A 372 8.64 1.43 -23.49
N VAL A 373 8.27 2.67 -23.14
CA VAL A 373 8.37 3.85 -24.00
C VAL A 373 9.80 4.02 -24.55
N ASP A 374 9.90 4.43 -25.81
CA ASP A 374 11.17 4.82 -26.46
C ASP A 374 11.25 6.33 -26.68
N ASP A 375 10.14 6.91 -27.14
CA ASP A 375 10.06 8.31 -27.57
C ASP A 375 9.11 9.08 -26.66
N VAL A 376 9.56 10.22 -26.15
CA VAL A 376 8.77 11.09 -25.28
C VAL A 376 8.53 12.43 -25.97
N PHE A 377 7.27 12.79 -26.14
CA PHE A 377 6.85 14.09 -26.62
C PHE A 377 6.60 15.01 -25.43
N ILE A 378 7.16 16.22 -25.48
CA ILE A 378 6.97 17.24 -24.47
C ILE A 378 6.29 18.44 -25.13
N MET A 379 5.21 18.90 -24.50
CA MET A 379 4.57 20.20 -24.77
C MET A 379 4.19 20.81 -23.42
N LEU A 380 5.04 21.71 -22.94
CA LEU A 380 4.99 22.33 -21.62
C LEU A 380 5.36 23.80 -21.76
N ALA A 381 5.14 24.56 -20.69
CA ALA A 381 5.37 25.99 -20.54
C ALA A 381 4.19 26.90 -20.96
N THR A 382 3.11 26.37 -21.55
CA THR A 382 1.90 27.19 -21.77
C THR A 382 1.41 27.83 -20.47
N ASN A 383 1.47 27.10 -19.35
CA ASN A 383 1.05 27.62 -18.04
C ASN A 383 2.14 28.40 -17.30
N ASP A 384 3.38 28.41 -17.78
CA ASP A 384 4.48 29.12 -17.10
C ASP A 384 4.24 30.63 -17.13
N ALA A 385 3.86 31.16 -18.29
CA ALA A 385 3.61 32.59 -18.48
C ALA A 385 2.53 33.16 -17.55
N PRO A 386 1.28 32.64 -17.50
CA PRO A 386 0.27 33.16 -16.58
C PRO A 386 0.61 32.92 -15.10
N ASN A 387 1.51 31.99 -14.79
CA ASN A 387 1.97 31.71 -13.42
C ASN A 387 3.28 32.42 -13.05
N SER A 388 3.66 33.46 -13.81
CA SER A 388 4.83 34.30 -13.53
C SER A 388 6.16 33.53 -13.46
N ILE A 389 6.27 32.39 -14.15
CA ILE A 389 7.53 31.69 -14.32
C ILE A 389 8.32 32.38 -15.41
N SER A 390 9.53 32.83 -15.08
CA SER A 390 10.40 33.55 -16.00
C SER A 390 10.96 32.65 -17.11
N LEU A 391 11.43 33.25 -18.21
CA LEU A 391 12.18 32.55 -19.25
C LEU A 391 13.36 31.75 -18.69
N SER A 392 14.20 32.36 -17.85
CA SER A 392 15.38 31.68 -17.30
C SER A 392 15.03 30.50 -16.40
N THR A 393 13.96 30.62 -15.60
CA THR A 393 13.44 29.53 -14.77
C THR A 393 12.90 28.40 -15.65
N SER A 394 12.08 28.72 -16.66
CA SER A 394 11.52 27.73 -17.58
C SER A 394 12.62 27.02 -18.38
N THR A 395 13.64 27.75 -18.85
CA THR A 395 14.84 27.18 -19.49
C THR A 395 15.53 26.17 -18.58
N SER A 396 15.73 26.52 -17.31
CA SER A 396 16.39 25.64 -16.33
C SER A 396 15.56 24.38 -16.09
N ASN A 397 14.25 24.54 -15.88
CA ASN A 397 13.32 23.43 -15.68
C ASN A 397 13.32 22.49 -16.88
N MET A 398 13.13 23.02 -18.10
CA MET A 398 13.10 22.24 -19.33
C MET A 398 14.43 21.54 -19.60
N THR A 399 15.56 22.19 -19.32
CA THR A 399 16.89 21.55 -19.40
C THR A 399 16.98 20.34 -18.46
N SER A 400 16.55 20.49 -17.20
CA SER A 400 16.56 19.38 -16.24
C SER A 400 15.63 18.24 -16.62
N ILE A 401 14.42 18.55 -17.12
CA ILE A 401 13.44 17.56 -17.61
C ILE A 401 14.03 16.74 -18.75
N VAL A 402 14.55 17.42 -19.77
CA VAL A 402 15.13 16.80 -20.97
C VAL A 402 16.33 15.93 -20.59
N ASN A 403 17.26 16.45 -19.79
CA ASN A 403 18.44 15.71 -19.36
C ASN A 403 18.06 14.46 -18.54
N GLY A 404 17.06 14.54 -17.68
CA GLY A 404 16.58 13.40 -16.90
C GLY A 404 16.01 12.28 -17.80
N LEU A 405 15.21 12.64 -18.82
CA LEU A 405 14.62 11.68 -19.75
C LEU A 405 15.69 11.07 -20.66
N VAL A 406 16.58 11.88 -21.23
CA VAL A 406 17.70 11.40 -22.06
C VAL A 406 18.63 10.49 -21.24
N GLY A 407 18.95 10.87 -20.00
CA GLY A 407 19.73 10.05 -19.08
C GLY A 407 19.06 8.72 -18.70
N SER A 408 17.73 8.64 -18.84
CA SER A 408 16.95 7.40 -18.68
C SER A 408 16.80 6.59 -19.97
N GLY A 409 17.41 7.04 -21.07
CA GLY A 409 17.46 6.33 -22.35
C GLY A 409 16.41 6.73 -23.39
N TYR A 410 15.55 7.71 -23.10
CA TYR A 410 14.52 8.15 -24.04
C TYR A 410 15.06 9.07 -25.14
N LYS A 411 14.41 9.03 -26.31
CA LYS A 411 14.48 10.12 -27.28
C LYS A 411 13.39 11.14 -26.94
N VAL A 412 13.72 12.42 -26.98
CA VAL A 412 12.80 13.48 -26.56
C VAL A 412 12.45 14.36 -27.77
N PHE A 413 11.17 14.59 -27.99
CA PHE A 413 10.63 15.47 -29.02
C PHE A 413 10.03 16.71 -28.35
N LEU A 414 10.58 17.88 -28.64
CA LEU A 414 10.13 19.16 -28.09
C LEU A 414 9.16 19.83 -29.05
N ASN A 415 7.93 20.09 -28.59
CA ASN A 415 6.85 20.63 -29.41
C ASN A 415 6.44 22.00 -28.88
N TYR A 416 6.18 22.92 -29.80
CA TYR A 416 5.70 24.26 -29.48
C TYR A 416 4.28 24.22 -28.92
N ASP A 417 3.99 25.19 -28.08
CA ASP A 417 2.62 25.39 -27.58
C ASP A 417 1.73 25.98 -28.69
N PRO A 418 0.44 25.60 -28.77
CA PRO A 418 -0.51 26.32 -29.61
C PRO A 418 -0.71 27.74 -29.08
N TYR A 419 -1.11 28.65 -29.97
CA TYR A 419 -1.46 30.02 -29.60
C TYR A 419 -2.55 30.02 -28.52
N PRO A 420 -2.42 30.76 -27.40
CA PRO A 420 -3.53 30.91 -26.45
C PRO A 420 -4.38 32.14 -26.81
N ASN A 421 -5.63 31.92 -27.22
CA ASN A 421 -6.63 32.94 -27.50
C ASN A 421 -7.63 33.12 -26.33
N ASP A 422 -7.15 32.98 -25.10
CA ASP A 422 -7.93 33.01 -23.86
C ASP A 422 -7.90 34.39 -23.15
N GLY A 423 -7.52 35.44 -23.88
CA GLY A 423 -7.44 36.81 -23.38
C GLY A 423 -6.17 37.12 -22.57
N ARG A 424 -5.14 36.26 -22.63
CA ARG A 424 -3.83 36.55 -22.02
C ARG A 424 -3.19 37.83 -22.55
N SER A 425 -2.49 38.54 -21.66
CA SER A 425 -1.78 39.77 -21.99
C SER A 425 -0.72 39.57 -23.07
N THR A 426 -0.40 40.64 -23.82
CA THR A 426 0.69 40.64 -24.80
C THR A 426 2.01 40.21 -24.20
N THR A 427 2.30 40.58 -22.94
CA THR A 427 3.49 40.13 -22.21
C THR A 427 3.53 38.61 -22.08
N ASN A 428 2.40 37.99 -21.69
CA ASN A 428 2.32 36.53 -21.57
C ASN A 428 2.43 35.85 -22.93
N GLN A 429 1.82 36.41 -23.98
CA GLN A 429 1.95 35.86 -25.34
C GLN A 429 3.40 35.92 -25.85
N ASN A 430 4.08 37.06 -25.67
CA ASN A 430 5.50 37.20 -26.04
C ASN A 430 6.42 36.26 -25.26
N LEU A 431 6.08 36.00 -23.99
CA LEU A 431 6.84 35.09 -23.16
C LEU A 431 6.68 33.63 -23.63
N ILE A 432 5.48 33.22 -24.08
CA ILE A 432 5.26 31.89 -24.68
C ILE A 432 6.08 31.70 -25.95
N VAL A 433 6.07 32.69 -26.85
CA VAL A 433 6.94 32.67 -28.04
C VAL A 433 8.43 32.56 -27.68
N SER A 434 8.84 33.17 -26.56
CA SER A 434 10.21 33.05 -26.06
C SER A 434 10.52 31.67 -25.48
N PHE A 435 9.54 30.99 -24.86
CA PHE A 435 9.69 29.60 -24.43
C PHE A 435 9.83 28.67 -25.64
N ASP A 436 9.02 28.84 -26.67
CA ASP A 436 9.11 28.07 -27.92
C ASP A 436 10.50 28.21 -28.55
N ALA A 437 11.02 29.44 -28.66
CA ALA A 437 12.36 29.70 -29.17
C ALA A 437 13.46 29.05 -28.28
N MET A 438 13.25 28.95 -26.97
CA MET A 438 14.17 28.27 -26.07
C MET A 438 14.22 26.76 -26.34
N LEU A 439 13.11 26.11 -26.67
CA LEU A 439 13.09 24.67 -26.98
C LEU A 439 14.02 24.31 -28.15
N ASP A 440 14.14 25.19 -29.15
CA ASP A 440 15.06 24.99 -30.28
C ASP A 440 16.52 24.90 -29.79
N THR A 441 16.88 25.68 -28.77
CA THR A 441 18.25 25.71 -28.24
C THR A 441 18.64 24.44 -27.49
N LEU A 442 17.65 23.66 -27.03
CA LEU A 442 17.86 22.38 -26.35
C LEU A 442 18.02 21.21 -27.35
N CYS A 443 17.59 21.39 -28.59
CA CYS A 443 17.62 20.34 -29.61
C CYS A 443 19.06 20.05 -30.08
N ASN A 444 19.40 18.78 -30.18
CA ASN A 444 20.71 18.31 -30.65
C ASN A 444 20.63 17.37 -31.88
N GLY A 445 19.41 17.08 -32.35
CA GLY A 445 19.14 16.27 -33.54
C GLY A 445 19.36 14.76 -33.38
N THR A 446 19.76 14.28 -32.19
CA THR A 446 20.10 12.86 -31.96
C THR A 446 19.33 12.24 -30.79
N THR A 447 19.35 12.86 -29.62
CA THR A 447 18.60 12.43 -28.42
C THR A 447 17.50 13.42 -28.06
N VAL A 448 17.70 14.70 -28.37
CA VAL A 448 16.72 15.77 -28.24
C VAL A 448 16.43 16.30 -29.63
N ILE A 449 15.19 16.10 -30.07
CA ILE A 449 14.78 16.21 -31.46
C ILE A 449 13.75 17.33 -31.53
N GLN A 450 13.87 18.14 -32.59
CA GLN A 450 12.86 19.14 -32.90
C GLN A 450 11.55 18.41 -33.23
N GLY A 451 10.52 18.65 -32.42
CA GLY A 451 9.16 18.24 -32.70
C GLY A 451 8.43 19.29 -33.52
N ASP A 452 7.17 19.54 -33.18
CA ASP A 452 6.38 20.59 -33.81
C ASP A 452 6.95 22.00 -33.58
N LYS A 453 6.85 22.84 -34.61
CA LYS A 453 7.12 24.29 -34.59
C LYS A 453 5.95 25.14 -35.11
N GLY A 454 4.92 24.49 -35.63
CA GLY A 454 3.84 25.10 -36.37
C GLY A 454 2.61 25.41 -35.52
N ALA A 455 2.44 24.76 -34.36
CA ALA A 455 1.22 24.87 -33.57
C ALA A 455 0.85 26.31 -33.26
N TYR A 456 1.81 27.11 -32.74
CA TYR A 456 1.55 28.52 -32.43
C TYR A 456 0.97 29.28 -33.64
N THR A 457 1.67 29.29 -34.77
CA THR A 457 1.28 30.02 -35.99
C THR A 457 -0.03 29.51 -36.57
N ILE A 458 -0.19 28.19 -36.67
CA ILE A 458 -1.38 27.56 -37.25
C ILE A 458 -2.61 27.89 -36.41
N PHE A 459 -2.51 27.77 -35.09
CA PHE A 459 -3.62 28.09 -34.20
C PHE A 459 -3.91 29.60 -34.22
N GLN A 460 -2.90 30.46 -34.23
CA GLN A 460 -3.06 31.92 -34.31
C GLN A 460 -3.82 32.36 -35.57
N GLN A 461 -3.47 31.81 -36.74
CA GLN A 461 -4.12 32.15 -38.02
C GLN A 461 -5.59 31.71 -38.05
N ASN A 462 -5.92 30.63 -37.33
CA ASN A 462 -7.27 30.05 -37.30
C ASN A 462 -8.13 30.57 -36.13
N VAL A 463 -7.64 31.55 -35.36
CA VAL A 463 -8.47 32.32 -34.42
C VAL A 463 -9.44 33.27 -35.15
N GLN A 464 -9.03 33.84 -36.30
CA GLN A 464 -9.76 34.93 -36.97
C GLN A 464 -10.82 34.47 -37.99
N ALA A 465 -10.86 33.19 -38.37
CA ALA A 465 -11.76 32.68 -39.40
C ALA A 465 -13.25 32.61 -38.98
N TYR A 466 -13.63 33.15 -37.83
CA TYR A 466 -15.02 33.29 -37.37
C TYR A 466 -15.75 34.48 -38.04
N SER A 467 -15.62 34.62 -39.34
CA SER A 467 -16.41 35.55 -40.16
C SER A 467 -16.94 34.79 -41.38
N ASN A 468 -18.26 34.75 -41.53
CA ASN A 468 -19.06 34.10 -42.59
C ASN A 468 -19.57 32.65 -42.37
N GLY A 469 -19.73 32.19 -41.14
CA GLY A 469 -20.63 31.05 -40.87
C GLY A 469 -20.15 29.67 -41.34
N THR A 470 -18.87 29.52 -41.70
CA THR A 470 -18.21 28.21 -41.86
C THR A 470 -17.32 27.97 -40.65
N ALA A 471 -17.61 26.93 -39.88
CA ALA A 471 -16.95 26.62 -38.61
C ALA A 471 -15.51 26.16 -38.82
N ASN A 472 -14.52 26.86 -38.25
CA ASN A 472 -13.29 26.19 -37.82
C ASN A 472 -12.53 26.96 -36.72
N SER A 473 -13.14 27.08 -35.54
CA SER A 473 -12.36 27.37 -34.34
C SER A 473 -11.66 26.08 -33.94
N TYR A 474 -10.33 26.03 -33.88
CA TYR A 474 -9.58 24.87 -33.36
C TYR A 474 -9.74 24.72 -31.85
N TYR A 475 -10.36 25.71 -31.19
CA TYR A 475 -10.53 25.76 -29.75
C TYR A 475 -11.93 25.35 -29.32
N GLN A 476 -11.99 24.95 -28.06
CA GLN A 476 -13.18 25.01 -27.24
C GLN A 476 -13.54 26.47 -26.93
N GLY A 477 -14.66 26.69 -26.25
CA GLY A 477 -15.17 28.04 -25.98
C GLY A 477 -14.29 28.94 -25.11
N ASP A 478 -13.21 28.41 -24.53
CA ASP A 478 -12.28 29.15 -23.68
C ASP A 478 -11.08 29.77 -24.41
N GLY A 479 -10.88 29.45 -25.69
CA GLY A 479 -9.79 29.97 -26.50
C GLY A 479 -8.39 29.44 -26.12
N LEU A 480 -8.27 28.46 -25.21
CA LEU A 480 -7.00 27.83 -24.83
C LEU A 480 -6.96 26.37 -25.26
N HIS A 481 -8.02 25.62 -24.97
CA HIS A 481 -8.02 24.18 -25.15
C HIS A 481 -8.51 23.82 -26.55
N PRO A 482 -7.79 22.94 -27.29
CA PRO A 482 -8.26 22.47 -28.58
C PRO A 482 -9.56 21.67 -28.45
N ASN A 483 -10.47 21.81 -29.41
CA ASN A 483 -11.57 20.86 -29.57
C ASN A 483 -11.08 19.59 -30.29
N GLY A 484 -11.98 18.65 -30.59
CA GLY A 484 -11.60 17.39 -31.25
C GLY A 484 -10.85 17.58 -32.57
N PHE A 485 -11.21 18.59 -33.37
CA PHE A 485 -10.51 18.90 -34.62
C PHE A 485 -9.13 19.52 -34.35
N GLY A 486 -9.05 20.50 -33.43
CA GLY A 486 -7.75 21.08 -33.04
C GLY A 486 -6.79 20.05 -32.44
N ALA A 487 -7.30 19.05 -31.71
CA ALA A 487 -6.49 17.93 -31.21
C ALA A 487 -5.92 17.06 -32.35
N GLU A 488 -6.68 16.86 -33.44
CA GLU A 488 -6.18 16.19 -34.64
C GLU A 488 -5.13 17.03 -35.38
N ILE A 489 -5.27 18.35 -35.42
CA ILE A 489 -4.22 19.24 -35.96
C ILE A 489 -2.92 19.11 -35.14
N LEU A 490 -2.98 19.17 -33.81
CA LEU A 490 -1.80 18.97 -32.97
C LEU A 490 -1.16 17.59 -33.19
N ALA A 491 -1.98 16.53 -33.28
CA ALA A 491 -1.48 15.19 -33.58
C ALA A 491 -0.74 15.12 -34.92
N ASN A 492 -1.28 15.79 -35.96
CA ASN A 492 -0.60 15.88 -37.25
C ASN A 492 0.76 16.57 -37.13
N LEU A 493 0.80 17.68 -36.41
CA LEU A 493 2.02 18.44 -36.20
C LEU A 493 3.10 17.66 -35.46
N TRP A 494 2.72 16.82 -34.49
CA TRP A 494 3.65 15.93 -33.79
C TRP A 494 4.10 14.75 -34.66
N PHE A 495 3.21 14.23 -35.52
CA PHE A 495 3.46 13.07 -36.36
C PHE A 495 4.65 13.27 -37.32
N TYR A 496 4.65 14.33 -38.12
CA TYR A 496 5.63 14.50 -39.19
C TYR A 496 7.10 14.56 -38.74
N PRO A 497 7.50 15.39 -37.76
CA PRO A 497 8.89 15.44 -37.32
C PRO A 497 9.33 14.10 -36.73
N TRP A 498 8.46 13.43 -35.97
CA TRP A 498 8.72 12.10 -35.44
C TRP A 498 8.88 11.04 -36.53
N ALA A 499 7.96 11.00 -37.50
CA ALA A 499 7.96 10.04 -38.59
C ALA A 499 9.20 10.22 -39.48
N ARG A 500 9.63 11.47 -39.70
CA ARG A 500 10.88 11.78 -40.40
C ARG A 500 12.10 11.27 -39.63
N PHE A 501 12.17 11.52 -38.32
CA PHE A 501 13.27 11.03 -37.49
C PHE A 501 13.35 9.50 -37.49
N ARG A 502 12.21 8.82 -37.44
CA ARG A 502 12.11 7.35 -37.49
C ARG A 502 12.25 6.77 -38.90
N ASN A 503 12.55 7.60 -39.92
CA ASN A 503 12.64 7.21 -41.33
C ASN A 503 11.40 6.46 -41.85
N ILE A 504 10.22 6.80 -41.32
CA ILE A 504 8.94 6.24 -41.74
C ILE A 504 8.45 6.91 -43.03
N ILE A 505 8.77 8.20 -43.20
CA ILE A 505 8.50 8.98 -44.41
C ILE A 505 9.83 9.42 -45.03
N GLN A 506 9.96 9.31 -46.36
CA GLN A 506 11.14 9.80 -47.06
C GLN A 506 11.23 11.33 -47.01
N ALA A 507 12.44 11.86 -46.93
CA ALA A 507 12.71 13.28 -47.08
C ALA A 507 12.20 13.75 -48.45
N GLY A 508 11.14 14.56 -48.46
CA GLY A 508 10.53 15.07 -49.70
C GLY A 508 9.02 14.86 -49.81
N ILE A 509 8.40 14.01 -48.97
CA ILE A 509 6.94 14.05 -48.80
C ILE A 509 6.61 15.24 -47.89
N THR A 510 6.69 16.45 -48.45
CA THR A 510 5.93 17.61 -47.97
C THR A 510 4.48 17.41 -48.39
N GLY A 511 3.86 16.35 -47.87
CA GLY A 511 2.44 16.14 -47.97
C GLY A 511 1.79 17.09 -46.98
N GLY A 512 1.71 18.37 -47.36
CA GLY A 512 0.72 19.25 -46.80
C GLY A 512 -0.61 18.53 -46.93
N ILE A 513 -1.18 18.11 -45.80
CA ILE A 513 -2.62 17.99 -45.75
C ILE A 513 -3.09 19.44 -45.79
N ALA A 514 -3.59 19.83 -46.96
CA ALA A 514 -4.37 21.05 -47.08
C ALA A 514 -5.52 20.94 -46.09
N TYR A 515 -5.50 21.81 -45.09
CA TYR A 515 -6.69 22.22 -44.35
C TYR A 515 -6.97 23.67 -44.73
#